data_AF-A0A6A6KNB9-F1
#
_entry.id   AF-A0A6A6KNB9-F1
#
_cell.length_a   1.000
_cell.length_b   1.000
_cell.length_c   1.000
_cell.angle_alpha   90.00
_cell.angle_beta   90.00
_cell.angle_gamma   90.00
#
_symmetry.space_group_name_H-M   'P 1'
#
loop_
_entity.id
_entity.type
_entity.pdbx_description
1 polymer ?
#
loop_
_entity_poly.entity_id
_entity_poly.type
_entity_poly.pdbx_seq_one_letter_code
_entity_poly.pdbx_strand_id
1 'polypeptide(L)'
;MHIGSGNIQSFLPGYLVVGHAVMLVGLLAFENGIVGCWIYAPGKAVPRVTLQDGYRLYYRCNGLLSLLFLVCLLGVGANMDLLSPTVISERGFELLSTTFIFSVSWSIARHCNYLGDLLLAQSFSLPCGISAPVPYFYPLYLLILPIWRERSGEARCAEKYKEVWAEYSRLVPWRILP
;
A
#
# COMPACT_ATOMS: atom_id res chain seq x y z
N MET A 1 14.79 -29.92 42.11
CA MET A 1 13.81 -29.00 41.49
C MET A 1 14.39 -28.54 40.17
N HIS A 2 14.20 -29.34 39.11
CA HIS A 2 14.76 -29.04 37.78
C HIS A 2 13.88 -28.00 37.11
N ILE A 3 14.40 -26.78 36.97
CA ILE A 3 13.80 -25.75 36.12
C ILE A 3 14.02 -26.22 34.68
N GLY A 4 12.94 -26.68 34.05
CA GLY A 4 12.95 -27.10 32.66
C GLY A 4 13.38 -25.95 31.77
N SER A 5 14.48 -26.15 31.05
CA SER A 5 14.91 -25.37 29.90
C SER A 5 13.84 -25.47 28.80
N GLY A 6 12.76 -24.71 28.94
CA GLY A 6 11.76 -24.51 27.91
C GLY A 6 12.41 -23.81 26.71
N ASN A 7 12.47 -24.53 25.60
CA ASN A 7 13.15 -24.14 24.38
C ASN A 7 12.48 -22.87 23.80
N ILE A 8 13.06 -21.68 24.01
CA ILE A 8 12.55 -20.39 23.49
C ILE A 8 12.38 -20.45 21.95
N GLN A 9 13.17 -21.29 21.27
CA GLN A 9 13.10 -21.53 19.84
C GLN A 9 11.82 -22.23 19.36
N SER A 10 11.07 -22.96 20.22
CA SER A 10 9.79 -23.56 19.83
C SER A 10 8.60 -22.60 19.99
N PHE A 11 8.76 -21.53 20.77
CA PHE A 11 7.74 -20.49 20.96
C PHE A 11 7.76 -19.41 19.87
N LEU A 12 8.96 -19.09 19.36
CA LEU A 12 9.20 -18.15 18.26
C LEU A 12 8.40 -18.43 16.97
N PRO A 13 8.37 -19.65 16.41
CA PRO A 13 7.62 -19.91 15.17
C PRO A 13 6.10 -19.77 15.35
N GLY A 14 5.55 -20.13 16.53
CA GLY A 14 4.13 -19.97 16.81
C GLY A 14 3.69 -18.52 16.90
N TYR A 15 4.43 -17.69 17.64
CA TYR A 15 4.13 -16.25 17.77
C TYR A 15 4.32 -15.51 16.45
N LEU A 16 5.34 -15.91 15.66
CA LEU A 16 5.58 -15.38 14.34
C LEU A 16 4.41 -15.71 13.40
N VAL A 17 3.96 -16.96 13.33
CA VAL A 17 2.84 -17.38 12.48
C VAL A 17 1.53 -16.68 12.86
N VAL A 18 1.23 -16.57 14.15
CA VAL A 18 0.04 -15.86 14.63
C VAL A 18 0.14 -14.36 14.30
N GLY A 19 1.30 -13.73 14.49
CA GLY A 19 1.51 -12.32 14.13
C GLY A 19 1.35 -12.05 12.64
N HIS A 20 1.90 -12.92 11.78
CA HIS A 20 1.73 -12.82 10.32
C HIS A 20 0.27 -13.02 9.90
N ALA A 21 -0.43 -13.99 10.50
CA ALA A 21 -1.84 -14.22 10.23
C ALA A 21 -2.71 -13.00 10.61
N VAL A 22 -2.46 -12.39 11.77
CA VAL A 22 -3.15 -11.17 12.21
C VAL A 22 -2.88 -10.00 11.25
N MET A 23 -1.63 -9.81 10.80
CA MET A 23 -1.31 -8.76 9.84
C MET A 23 -1.96 -8.99 8.47
N LEU A 24 -1.96 -10.23 7.96
CA LEU A 24 -2.61 -10.57 6.69
C LEU A 24 -4.12 -10.36 6.75
N VAL A 25 -4.78 -10.79 7.83
CA VAL A 25 -6.22 -10.56 8.03
C VAL A 25 -6.51 -9.06 8.11
N GLY A 26 -5.68 -8.29 8.83
CA GLY A 26 -5.80 -6.84 8.90
C GLY A 26 -5.65 -6.15 7.54
N LEU A 27 -4.64 -6.53 6.75
CA LEU A 27 -4.39 -6.00 5.42
C LEU A 27 -5.54 -6.33 4.46
N LEU A 28 -5.99 -7.58 4.45
CA LEU A 28 -7.12 -8.00 3.62
C LEU A 28 -8.41 -7.26 4.02
N ALA A 29 -8.68 -7.09 5.31
CA ALA A 29 -9.83 -6.33 5.78
C ALA A 29 -9.75 -4.86 5.33
N PHE A 30 -8.57 -4.26 5.37
CA PHE A 30 -8.33 -2.90 4.90
C PHE A 30 -8.60 -2.75 3.39
N GLU A 31 -8.01 -3.62 2.56
CA GLU A 31 -8.19 -3.59 1.11
C GLU A 31 -9.65 -3.81 0.71
N ASN A 32 -10.32 -4.81 1.32
CA ASN A 32 -11.75 -5.04 1.09
C ASN A 32 -12.62 -3.86 1.56
N GLY A 33 -12.24 -3.18 2.63
CA GLY A 33 -12.89 -1.96 3.09
C GLY A 33 -12.78 -0.81 2.09
N ILE A 34 -11.60 -0.60 1.49
CA ILE A 34 -11.38 0.40 0.45
C ILE A 34 -12.24 0.08 -0.79
N VAL A 35 -12.20 -1.18 -1.25
CA VAL A 35 -12.99 -1.61 -2.40
C VAL A 35 -14.49 -1.47 -2.13
N GLY A 36 -14.93 -1.85 -0.92
CA GLY A 36 -16.31 -1.66 -0.48
C GLY A 36 -16.73 -0.19 -0.51
N CYS A 37 -15.90 0.71 0.03
CA CYS A 37 -16.13 2.15 -0.07
C CYS A 37 -16.20 2.63 -1.53
N TRP A 38 -15.34 2.13 -2.41
CA TRP A 38 -15.36 2.51 -3.82
C TRP A 38 -16.65 2.07 -4.55
N ILE A 39 -17.13 0.85 -4.28
CA ILE A 39 -18.31 0.27 -4.93
C ILE A 39 -19.62 0.83 -4.36
N TYR A 40 -19.73 0.89 -3.03
CA TYR A 40 -20.99 1.13 -2.34
C TYR A 40 -21.19 2.56 -1.87
N ALA A 41 -20.11 3.33 -1.62
CA ALA A 41 -20.29 4.70 -1.16
C ALA A 41 -20.84 5.59 -2.29
N PRO A 42 -21.91 6.38 -2.02
CA PRO A 42 -22.49 7.26 -3.01
C PRO A 42 -21.49 8.36 -3.42
N GLY A 43 -21.46 8.68 -4.72
CA GLY A 43 -20.58 9.69 -5.26
C GLY A 43 -20.95 10.02 -6.70
N LYS A 44 -20.73 11.28 -7.11
CA LYS A 44 -20.97 11.71 -8.48
C LYS A 44 -19.97 11.02 -9.41
N ALA A 45 -20.46 10.35 -10.46
CA ALA A 45 -19.60 9.76 -11.48
C ALA A 45 -19.11 10.85 -12.44
N VAL A 46 -17.79 11.07 -12.46
CA VAL A 46 -17.15 12.06 -13.32
C VAL A 46 -16.41 11.35 -14.46
N PRO A 47 -16.67 11.70 -15.73
CA PRO A 47 -15.96 11.12 -16.86
C PRO A 47 -14.50 11.57 -16.89
N ARG A 48 -13.58 10.65 -17.22
CA ARG A 48 -12.16 10.91 -17.46
C ARG A 48 -11.85 10.90 -18.97
N VAL A 49 -10.55 10.86 -19.28
CA VAL A 49 -9.94 10.78 -20.61
C VAL A 49 -10.49 9.58 -21.36
N THR A 50 -10.73 9.77 -22.66
CA THR A 50 -11.07 8.71 -23.61
C THR A 50 -9.88 7.78 -23.77
N LEU A 51 -10.11 6.48 -23.52
CA LEU A 51 -9.15 5.42 -23.80
C LEU A 51 -8.90 5.32 -25.31
N GLN A 52 -7.80 4.67 -25.72
CA GLN A 52 -7.44 4.49 -27.13
C GLN A 52 -8.56 3.80 -27.94
N ASP A 53 -9.37 2.97 -27.29
CA ASP A 53 -10.51 2.26 -27.86
C ASP A 53 -11.81 3.09 -27.90
N GLY A 54 -11.75 4.40 -27.61
CA GLY A 54 -12.89 5.32 -27.63
C GLY A 54 -13.78 5.30 -26.37
N TYR A 55 -13.65 4.29 -25.51
CA TYR A 55 -14.36 4.21 -24.23
C TYR A 55 -13.89 5.29 -23.24
N ARG A 56 -14.80 5.79 -22.38
CA ARG A 56 -14.46 6.72 -21.29
C ARG A 56 -14.52 6.01 -19.94
N LEU A 57 -13.46 6.18 -19.14
CA LEU A 57 -13.44 5.71 -17.76
C LEU A 57 -14.21 6.69 -16.86
N TYR A 58 -15.09 6.16 -16.01
CA TYR A 58 -15.84 6.95 -15.02
C TYR A 58 -15.30 6.68 -13.62
N TYR A 59 -15.06 7.73 -12.85
CA TYR A 59 -14.65 7.63 -11.45
C TYR A 59 -15.73 8.24 -10.57
N ARG A 60 -16.08 7.55 -9.47
CA ARG A 60 -16.97 8.10 -8.45
C ARG A 60 -16.19 9.01 -7.52
N CYS A 61 -16.61 10.26 -7.41
CA CYS A 61 -16.08 11.20 -6.43
C CYS A 61 -16.78 10.98 -5.09
N ASN A 62 -16.30 10.01 -4.30
CA ASN A 62 -16.80 9.69 -2.96
C ASN A 62 -15.76 9.89 -1.84
N GLY A 63 -14.59 10.49 -2.15
CA GLY A 63 -13.47 10.59 -1.21
C GLY A 63 -13.80 11.29 0.12
N LEU A 64 -14.59 12.37 0.11
CA LEU A 64 -14.99 13.04 1.35
C LEU A 64 -15.89 12.15 2.22
N LEU A 65 -16.82 11.42 1.61
CA LEU A 65 -17.71 10.53 2.33
C LEU A 65 -16.94 9.33 2.91
N SER A 66 -16.00 8.77 2.14
CA SER A 66 -15.10 7.73 2.62
C SER A 66 -14.22 8.22 3.78
N LEU A 67 -13.78 9.49 3.74
CA LEU A 67 -13.03 10.10 4.86
C LEU A 67 -13.91 10.23 6.12
N LEU A 68 -15.15 10.72 5.98
CA LEU A 68 -16.07 10.82 7.11
C LEU A 68 -16.41 9.45 7.71
N PHE A 69 -16.58 8.44 6.86
CA PHE A 69 -16.78 7.05 7.28
C PHE A 69 -15.58 6.54 8.08
N LEU A 70 -14.35 6.77 7.60
CA LEU A 70 -13.13 6.40 8.31
C LEU A 70 -13.04 7.08 9.68
N VAL A 71 -13.30 8.39 9.75
CA VAL A 71 -13.28 9.15 11.02
C VAL A 71 -14.33 8.61 12.00
N CYS A 72 -15.53 8.26 11.50
CA CYS A 72 -16.57 7.65 12.33
C CYS A 72 -16.14 6.27 12.86
N LEU A 73 -15.55 5.43 12.02
CA LEU A 73 -15.05 4.11 12.41
C LEU A 73 -13.94 4.21 13.45
N LEU A 74 -13.01 5.16 13.29
CA LEU A 74 -11.99 5.45 14.31
C LEU A 74 -12.61 5.95 15.61
N GLY A 75 -13.64 6.79 15.56
CA GLY A 75 -14.38 7.26 16.73
C GLY A 75 -15.11 6.14 17.47
N VAL A 76 -15.74 5.20 16.74
CA VAL A 76 -16.35 4.00 17.33
C VAL A 76 -15.28 3.09 17.93
N GLY A 77 -14.18 2.86 17.22
CA GLY A 77 -13.04 2.09 17.73
C GLY A 77 -12.45 2.67 19.01
N ALA A 78 -12.38 4.00 19.11
CA ALA A 78 -11.97 4.69 20.33
C ALA A 78 -12.98 4.54 21.48
N ASN A 79 -14.30 4.59 21.20
CA ASN A 79 -15.34 4.36 22.21
C ASN A 79 -15.41 2.91 22.70
N MET A 80 -14.98 1.94 21.87
CA MET A 80 -14.95 0.52 22.20
C MET A 80 -13.63 0.08 22.85
N ASP A 81 -12.76 1.01 23.26
CA ASP A 81 -11.41 0.75 23.78
C ASP A 81 -10.53 -0.11 22.85
N LEU A 82 -10.86 -0.17 21.55
CA LEU A 82 -10.08 -0.90 20.54
C LEU A 82 -8.84 -0.12 20.08
N LEU A 83 -8.92 1.21 20.13
CA LEU A 83 -7.86 2.13 19.73
C LEU A 83 -7.70 3.20 20.80
N SER A 84 -6.49 3.37 21.35
CA SER A 84 -6.24 4.50 22.23
C SER A 84 -6.28 5.81 21.40
N PRO A 85 -7.10 6.81 21.78
CA PRO A 85 -7.11 8.11 21.11
C PRO A 85 -5.75 8.82 21.12
N THR A 86 -4.87 8.45 22.07
CA THR A 86 -3.55 9.04 22.26
C THR A 86 -2.47 8.41 21.39
N VAL A 87 -2.74 7.35 20.61
CA VAL A 87 -1.72 6.69 19.77
C VAL A 87 -0.97 7.68 18.89
N ILE A 88 -1.66 8.68 18.34
CA ILE A 88 -1.04 9.71 17.49
C ILE A 88 -0.08 10.59 18.30
N SER A 89 -0.44 10.93 19.54
CA SER A 89 0.41 11.71 20.45
C SER A 89 1.62 10.90 20.91
N GLU A 90 1.41 9.63 21.24
CA GLU A 90 2.45 8.74 21.78
C GLU A 90 3.44 8.27 20.71
N ARG A 91 2.97 8.02 19.49
CA ARG A 91 3.77 7.57 18.34
C ARG A 91 4.05 8.69 17.34
N GLY A 92 3.79 9.95 17.71
CA GLY A 92 3.82 11.09 16.80
C GLY A 92 5.14 11.23 16.04
N PHE A 93 6.26 10.96 16.71
CA PHE A 93 7.59 10.98 16.08
C PHE A 93 7.76 9.87 15.02
N GLU A 94 7.29 8.64 15.30
CA GLU A 94 7.35 7.52 14.36
C GLU A 94 6.46 7.74 13.13
N LEU A 95 5.27 8.31 13.35
CA LEU A 95 4.34 8.67 12.27
C LEU A 95 4.89 9.80 11.40
N LEU A 96 5.48 10.82 12.03
CA LEU A 96 6.10 11.94 11.33
C LEU A 96 7.30 11.47 10.51
N SER A 97 8.18 10.65 11.08
CA SER A 97 9.36 10.14 10.37
C SER A 97 8.96 9.28 9.18
N THR A 98 7.98 8.40 9.34
CA THR A 98 7.45 7.57 8.23
C THR A 98 6.86 8.42 7.12
N THR A 99 6.03 9.42 7.48
CA THR A 99 5.42 10.33 6.50
C THR A 99 6.49 11.16 5.77
N PHE A 100 7.51 11.60 6.49
CA PHE A 100 8.64 12.34 5.92
C PHE A 100 9.43 11.49 4.94
N ILE A 101 9.80 10.26 5.33
CA ILE A 101 10.52 9.31 4.44
C ILE A 101 9.71 9.04 3.18
N PHE A 102 8.40 8.81 3.30
CA PHE A 102 7.52 8.60 2.16
C PHE A 102 7.48 9.82 1.23
N SER A 103 7.36 11.02 1.81
CA SER A 103 7.34 12.28 1.05
C SER A 103 8.66 12.54 0.31
N VAL A 104 9.79 12.29 0.98
CA VAL A 104 11.13 12.40 0.36
C VAL A 104 11.31 11.37 -0.75
N SER A 105 10.88 10.12 -0.52
CA SER A 105 10.97 9.05 -1.52
C SER A 105 10.21 9.40 -2.80
N TRP A 106 9.00 9.94 -2.67
CA TRP A 106 8.18 10.39 -3.80
C TRP A 106 8.77 11.63 -4.51
N SER A 107 9.52 12.45 -3.78
CA SER A 107 10.23 13.61 -4.35
C SER A 107 11.46 13.20 -5.16
N ILE A 108 12.04 12.03 -4.89
CA ILE A 108 13.22 11.52 -5.59
C ILE A 108 12.83 10.66 -6.79
N ALA A 109 11.81 9.80 -6.67
CA ALA A 109 11.38 8.89 -7.73
C ALA A 109 9.86 8.94 -7.97
N ARG A 110 9.46 8.97 -9.26
CA ARG A 110 8.05 9.14 -9.69
C ARG A 110 7.13 7.98 -9.32
N HIS A 111 7.67 6.77 -9.16
CA HIS A 111 6.92 5.54 -8.88
C HIS A 111 7.60 4.69 -7.80
N CYS A 112 8.04 5.32 -6.70
CA CYS A 112 8.66 4.60 -5.59
C CYS A 112 7.71 3.61 -4.87
N ASN A 113 6.39 3.75 -5.06
CA ASN A 113 5.41 2.75 -4.59
C ASN A 113 5.65 1.37 -5.20
N TYR A 114 6.13 1.27 -6.44
CA TYR A 114 6.39 -0.03 -7.07
C TYR A 114 7.53 -0.79 -6.37
N LEU A 115 8.48 -0.06 -5.79
CA LEU A 115 9.50 -0.66 -4.93
C LEU A 115 8.88 -1.21 -3.64
N GLY A 116 7.94 -0.47 -3.04
CA GLY A 116 7.17 -0.92 -1.87
C GLY A 116 6.41 -2.22 -2.15
N ASP A 117 5.71 -2.29 -3.28
CA ASP A 117 4.98 -3.49 -3.71
C ASP A 117 5.91 -4.70 -3.87
N LEU A 118 7.09 -4.48 -4.44
CA LEU A 118 8.10 -5.54 -4.63
C LEU A 118 8.72 -6.01 -3.31
N LEU A 119 9.00 -5.10 -2.38
CA LEU A 119 9.51 -5.43 -1.05
C LEU A 119 8.47 -6.19 -0.22
N LEU A 120 7.21 -5.78 -0.30
CA LEU A 120 6.09 -6.46 0.35
C LEU A 120 5.88 -7.87 -0.22
N ALA A 121 5.95 -8.04 -1.54
CA ALA A 121 5.86 -9.36 -2.17
C ALA A 121 7.01 -10.29 -1.73
N GLN A 122 8.21 -9.75 -1.58
CA GLN A 122 9.36 -10.50 -1.07
C GLN A 122 9.19 -10.86 0.41
N SER A 123 8.70 -9.95 1.25
CA SER A 123 8.52 -10.23 2.69
C SER A 123 7.51 -11.36 2.93
N PHE A 124 6.49 -11.51 2.07
CA PHE A 124 5.57 -12.65 2.16
C PHE A 124 6.16 -13.97 1.65
N SER A 125 7.14 -13.93 0.75
CA SER A 125 7.69 -15.12 0.10
C SER A 125 8.95 -15.65 0.80
N LEU A 126 9.76 -14.77 1.39
CA LEU A 126 11.02 -15.12 2.07
C LEU A 126 10.85 -16.14 3.22
N PRO A 127 9.79 -16.08 4.06
CA PRO A 127 9.59 -17.05 5.13
C PRO A 127 9.36 -18.49 4.64
N CYS A 128 8.96 -18.69 3.38
CA CYS A 128 8.75 -20.03 2.81
C CYS A 128 10.06 -20.78 2.55
N GLY A 129 11.20 -20.09 2.58
CA GLY A 129 12.51 -20.66 2.31
C GLY A 129 12.68 -21.14 0.87
N ILE A 130 13.89 -21.57 0.52
CA ILE A 130 14.25 -21.97 -0.86
C ILE A 130 13.67 -23.32 -1.30
N SER A 131 13.04 -24.08 -0.39
CA SER A 131 12.49 -25.42 -0.66
C SER A 131 11.15 -25.38 -1.41
N ALA A 132 10.41 -24.28 -1.29
CA ALA A 132 9.17 -24.06 -2.03
C ALA A 132 9.38 -22.96 -3.06
N PRO A 133 9.52 -23.27 -4.37
CA PRO A 133 9.69 -22.24 -5.39
C PRO A 133 8.38 -21.49 -5.71
N VAL A 134 7.22 -22.09 -5.39
CA VAL A 134 5.90 -21.55 -5.76
C VAL A 134 5.63 -20.15 -5.22
N PRO A 135 5.91 -19.82 -3.94
CA PRO A 135 5.73 -18.47 -3.40
C PRO A 135 6.52 -17.38 -4.15
N TYR A 136 7.66 -17.73 -4.73
CA TYR A 136 8.53 -16.77 -5.44
C TYR A 136 8.03 -16.39 -6.83
N PHE A 137 7.03 -17.08 -7.40
CA PHE A 137 6.45 -16.65 -8.68
C PHE A 137 5.81 -15.26 -8.60
N TYR A 138 5.22 -14.91 -7.45
CA TYR A 138 4.59 -13.60 -7.25
C TYR A 138 5.59 -12.43 -7.27
N PRO A 139 6.66 -12.41 -6.44
CA PRO A 139 7.68 -11.36 -6.53
C PRO A 139 8.42 -11.37 -7.87
N LEU A 140 8.65 -12.53 -8.51
CA LEU A 140 9.25 -12.59 -9.85
C LEU A 140 8.37 -11.91 -10.91
N TYR A 141 7.06 -12.17 -10.87
CA TYR A 141 6.10 -11.50 -11.74
C TYR A 141 6.10 -9.97 -11.52
N LEU A 142 6.21 -9.53 -10.27
CA LEU A 142 6.31 -8.13 -9.89
C LEU A 142 7.67 -7.47 -10.23
N LEU A 143 8.67 -8.19 -10.72
CA LEU A 143 9.86 -7.55 -11.30
C LEU A 143 9.57 -6.96 -12.68
N ILE A 144 8.67 -7.60 -13.44
CA ILE A 144 8.41 -7.26 -14.84
C ILE A 144 7.19 -6.35 -14.98
N LEU A 145 6.10 -6.67 -14.27
CA LEU A 145 4.83 -5.94 -14.39
C LEU A 145 4.96 -4.44 -14.12
N PRO A 146 5.62 -3.97 -13.04
CA PRO A 146 5.71 -2.55 -12.73
C PRO A 146 6.49 -1.77 -13.78
N ILE A 147 7.50 -2.37 -14.41
CA ILE A 147 8.26 -1.73 -15.50
C ILE A 147 7.34 -1.45 -16.69
N TRP A 148 6.50 -2.43 -17.06
CA TRP A 148 5.53 -2.24 -18.14
C TRP A 148 4.44 -1.21 -17.78
N ARG A 149 3.96 -1.27 -16.54
CA ARG A 149 2.95 -0.35 -16.01
C ARG A 149 3.47 1.09 -15.95
N GLU A 150 4.71 1.28 -15.50
CA GLU A 150 5.37 2.59 -15.42
C GLU A 150 5.43 3.24 -16.80
N ARG A 151 5.96 2.54 -17.81
CA ARG A 151 6.06 3.05 -19.18
C ARG A 151 4.70 3.44 -19.76
N SER A 152 3.70 2.59 -19.54
CA SER A 152 2.33 2.86 -20.00
C SER A 152 1.72 4.06 -19.26
N GLY A 153 2.01 4.22 -17.97
CA GLY A 153 1.58 5.35 -17.16
C GLY A 153 2.22 6.67 -17.60
N GLU A 154 3.55 6.67 -17.80
CA GLU A 154 4.32 7.81 -18.31
C GLU A 154 3.78 8.32 -19.64
N ALA A 155 3.49 7.43 -20.59
CA ALA A 155 2.93 7.81 -21.89
C ALA A 155 1.58 8.55 -21.73
N ARG A 156 0.69 8.04 -20.87
CA ARG A 156 -0.61 8.67 -20.59
C ARG A 156 -0.47 10.01 -19.85
N CYS A 157 0.47 10.11 -18.92
CA CYS A 157 0.74 11.36 -18.19
C CYS A 157 1.34 12.42 -19.11
N ALA A 158 2.27 12.04 -19.99
CA ALA A 158 2.85 12.92 -20.99
C ALA A 158 1.79 13.47 -21.95
N GLU A 159 0.87 12.61 -22.42
CA GLU A 159 -0.24 13.04 -23.28
C GLU A 159 -1.21 13.99 -22.56
N LYS A 160 -1.53 13.70 -21.30
CA LYS A 160 -2.51 14.46 -20.52
C LYS A 160 -1.98 15.81 -20.02
N TYR A 161 -0.75 15.83 -19.50
CA TYR A 161 -0.18 16.99 -18.80
C TYR A 161 0.89 17.72 -19.60
N LYS A 162 1.34 17.17 -20.74
CA LYS A 162 2.20 17.82 -21.75
C LYS A 162 3.42 18.49 -21.12
N GLU A 163 3.57 19.81 -21.30
CA GLU A 163 4.73 20.59 -20.85
C GLU A 163 4.96 20.49 -19.33
N VAL A 164 3.89 20.46 -18.53
CA VAL A 164 3.99 20.30 -17.08
C VAL A 164 4.59 18.94 -16.70
N TRP A 165 4.28 17.90 -17.47
CA TRP A 165 4.89 16.58 -17.28
C TRP A 165 6.37 16.57 -17.65
N ALA A 166 6.74 17.26 -18.74
CA ALA A 166 8.13 17.36 -19.17
C ALA A 166 8.99 18.09 -18.12
N GLU A 167 8.48 19.18 -17.54
CA GLU A 167 9.14 19.88 -16.45
C GLU A 167 9.27 18.99 -15.20
N TYR A 168 8.18 18.34 -14.78
CA TYR A 168 8.19 17.40 -13.65
C TYR A 168 9.20 16.27 -13.86
N SER A 169 9.25 15.70 -15.07
CA SER A 169 10.17 14.61 -15.42
C SER A 169 11.63 15.04 -15.39
N ARG A 170 11.91 16.33 -15.62
CA ARG A 170 13.24 16.92 -15.51
C ARG A 170 13.66 17.11 -14.04
N LEU A 171 12.72 17.49 -13.18
CA LEU A 171 12.98 17.70 -11.75
C LEU A 171 13.18 16.37 -11.00
N VAL A 172 12.41 15.34 -11.33
CA VAL A 172 12.43 14.03 -10.66
C VAL A 172 12.83 12.96 -11.67
N PRO A 173 14.11 12.82 -12.07
CA PRO A 173 14.51 11.99 -13.20
C PRO A 173 14.26 10.49 -12.97
N TRP A 174 14.35 10.04 -11.72
CA TRP A 174 14.24 8.64 -11.34
C TRP A 174 12.81 8.11 -11.45
N ARG A 175 12.68 6.91 -12.01
CA ARG A 175 11.38 6.27 -12.26
C ARG A 175 10.93 5.44 -11.07
N ILE A 176 11.68 4.41 -10.71
CA ILE A 176 11.33 3.44 -9.65
C ILE A 176 12.38 3.46 -8.53
N LEU A 177 13.67 3.41 -8.90
CA LEU A 177 14.80 3.48 -7.99
C LEU A 177 15.68 4.69 -8.34
N PRO A 178 16.24 5.39 -7.34
CA PRO A 178 17.33 6.34 -7.52
C PRO A 178 18.66 5.67 -7.85
#